data_AF-A0A916I0Z1-F1
#
_entry.id   AF-A0A916I0Z1-F1
#
_cell.length_a   1.000
_cell.length_b   1.000
_cell.length_c   1.000
_cell.angle_alpha   90.00
_cell.angle_beta   90.00
_cell.angle_gamma   90.00
#
_symmetry.space_group_name_H-M   'P 1'
#
loop_
_entity.id
_entity.type
_entity.pdbx_description
1 polymer ?
#
loop_
_entity_poly.entity_id
_entity_poly.type
_entity_poly.pdbx_seq_one_letter_code
_entity_poly.pdbx_strand_id
1 'polypeptide(L)'
;MTTPEIEEFAKLLVEKVRDAAIQSNDRRLGANHAIAKRWKEAASGGSPEVFAKMLIPDIVDDTLFYLLHAIDDGLLKLSFIASNGKAVDLSTEGLSELAGWYIGSDGWRARYAKERFVEE
;
A
#
# COMPACT_ATOMS: atom_id res chain seq x y z
N MET A 1 24.77 -3.29 16.47
CA MET A 1 24.05 -4.57 16.56
C MET A 1 22.58 -4.25 16.72
N THR A 2 21.71 -4.85 15.92
CA THR A 2 20.26 -4.77 16.07
C THR A 2 19.82 -5.58 17.30
N THR A 3 18.70 -5.20 17.93
CA THR A 3 18.10 -6.01 19.00
C THR A 3 17.15 -7.04 18.39
N PRO A 4 16.82 -8.13 19.10
CA PRO A 4 15.84 -9.11 18.61
C PRO A 4 14.50 -8.50 18.18
N GLU A 5 14.03 -7.48 18.90
CA GLU A 5 12.76 -6.79 18.61
C GLU A 5 12.83 -6.01 17.30
N ILE A 6 13.99 -5.43 16.97
CA ILE A 6 14.21 -4.72 15.71
C ILE A 6 14.28 -5.70 14.54
N GLU A 7 14.86 -6.89 14.73
CA GLU A 7 14.85 -7.96 13.73
C GLU A 7 13.44 -8.53 13.50
N GLU A 8 12.64 -8.69 14.56
CA GLU A 8 11.24 -9.10 14.45
C GLU A 8 10.42 -8.09 13.66
N PHE A 9 10.55 -6.79 13.98
CA PHE A 9 9.93 -5.72 13.20
C PHE A 9 10.36 -5.76 11.73
N ALA A 10 11.66 -5.89 11.45
CA ALA A 10 12.18 -5.95 10.09
C ALA A 10 11.59 -7.13 9.31
N LYS A 11 11.50 -8.31 9.96
CA LYS A 11 10.87 -9.50 9.37
C LYS A 11 9.40 -9.25 9.02
N LEU A 12 8.63 -8.69 9.94
CA LEU A 12 7.21 -8.37 9.70
C LEU A 12 7.05 -7.37 8.56
N LEU A 13 7.87 -6.32 8.52
CA LEU A 13 7.83 -5.33 7.44
C LEU A 13 8.13 -5.97 6.07
N VAL A 14 9.12 -6.86 5.99
CA VAL A 14 9.47 -7.52 4.74
C VAL A 14 8.38 -8.51 4.32
N GLU A 15 7.97 -9.41 5.21
CA GLU A 15 7.06 -10.51 4.85
C GLU A 15 5.61 -10.03 4.66
N LYS A 16 5.13 -9.14 5.53
CA LYS A 16 3.71 -8.74 5.59
C LYS A 16 3.38 -7.52 4.76
N VAL A 17 4.37 -6.68 4.45
CA VAL A 17 4.16 -5.46 3.65
C VAL A 17 4.77 -5.61 2.27
N ARG A 18 6.11 -5.75 2.19
CA ARG A 18 6.82 -5.76 0.90
C ARG A 18 6.45 -6.99 0.06
N ASP A 19 6.61 -8.18 0.61
CA ASP A 19 6.43 -9.40 -0.15
C ASP A 19 4.96 -9.66 -0.47
N ALA A 20 4.05 -9.30 0.44
CA ALA A 20 2.61 -9.33 0.19
C ALA A 20 2.22 -8.39 -0.97
N ALA A 21 2.76 -7.18 -1.03
CA ALA A 21 2.55 -6.26 -2.14
C ALA A 21 3.08 -6.82 -3.48
N ILE A 22 4.29 -7.40 -3.49
CA ILE A 22 4.84 -8.03 -4.70
C ILE A 22 3.92 -9.18 -5.16
N GLN A 23 3.57 -10.09 -4.26
CA GLN A 23 2.69 -11.23 -4.58
C GLN A 23 1.30 -10.79 -5.05
N SER A 24 0.75 -9.70 -4.52
CA SER A 24 -0.49 -9.11 -5.03
C SER A 24 -0.35 -8.66 -6.48
N ASN A 25 0.70 -7.89 -6.78
CA ASN A 25 0.94 -7.36 -8.12
C ASN A 25 1.27 -8.47 -9.14
N ASP A 26 2.06 -9.48 -8.75
CA ASP A 26 2.35 -10.65 -9.59
C ASP A 26 1.07 -11.43 -9.93
N ARG A 27 0.20 -11.66 -8.93
CA ARG A 27 -1.10 -12.31 -9.14
C ARG A 27 -1.99 -11.49 -10.06
N ARG A 28 -2.02 -10.17 -9.91
CA ARG A 28 -2.79 -9.28 -10.81
C ARG A 28 -2.31 -9.40 -12.24
N LEU A 29 -0.99 -9.37 -12.47
CA LEU A 29 -0.41 -9.47 -13.81
C LEU A 29 -0.83 -10.76 -14.54
N GLY A 30 -0.91 -11.88 -13.80
CA GLY A 30 -1.37 -13.18 -14.31
C GLY A 30 -2.89 -13.32 -14.48
N ALA A 31 -3.69 -12.44 -13.87
CA ALA A 31 -5.15 -12.51 -13.86
C ALA A 31 -5.82 -11.61 -14.93
N ASN A 32 -7.11 -11.86 -15.17
CA ASN A 32 -7.98 -10.97 -15.95
C ASN A 32 -8.46 -9.80 -15.06
N HIS A 33 -7.54 -8.94 -14.65
CA HIS A 33 -7.80 -7.79 -13.77
C HIS A 33 -7.68 -6.46 -14.52
N ALA A 34 -8.48 -5.45 -14.18
CA ALA A 34 -8.49 -4.14 -14.85
C ALA A 34 -7.10 -3.47 -14.84
N ILE A 35 -6.45 -3.43 -13.67
CA ILE A 35 -5.07 -2.93 -13.51
C ILE A 35 -4.09 -3.66 -14.45
N ALA A 36 -4.20 -4.99 -14.55
CA ALA A 36 -3.30 -5.78 -15.38
C ALA A 36 -3.52 -5.55 -16.88
N LYS A 37 -4.77 -5.30 -17.31
CA LYS A 37 -5.08 -4.88 -18.69
C LYS A 37 -4.41 -3.55 -19.00
N ARG A 38 -4.60 -2.55 -18.14
CA ARG A 38 -3.99 -1.22 -18.26
C ARG A 38 -2.46 -1.29 -18.37
N TRP A 39 -1.82 -2.11 -17.54
CA TRP A 39 -0.37 -2.34 -17.63
C TRP A 39 0.06 -2.96 -18.96
N LYS A 40 -0.65 -3.99 -19.44
CA LYS A 40 -0.35 -4.68 -20.70
C LYS A 40 -0.55 -3.76 -21.90
N GLU A 41 -1.59 -2.93 -21.89
CA GLU A 41 -1.85 -1.90 -22.91
C GLU A 41 -0.71 -0.87 -22.94
N ALA A 42 -0.31 -0.35 -21.77
CA ALA A 42 0.81 0.59 -21.67
C ALA A 42 2.14 -0.02 -22.14
N ALA A 43 2.41 -1.29 -21.79
CA ALA A 43 3.60 -2.00 -22.24
C ALA A 43 3.60 -2.23 -23.77
N SER A 44 2.43 -2.53 -24.36
CA SER A 44 2.28 -2.74 -25.81
C SER A 44 2.47 -1.45 -26.61
N GLY A 45 2.18 -0.29 -26.01
CA GLY A 45 2.39 1.02 -26.62
C GLY A 45 3.87 1.43 -26.78
N GLY A 46 4.81 0.65 -26.24
CA GLY A 46 6.24 0.77 -26.54
C GLY A 46 6.99 1.93 -25.86
N SER A 47 6.34 2.70 -24.98
CA SER A 47 7.03 3.71 -24.14
C SER A 47 7.27 3.17 -22.72
N PRO A 48 8.52 2.86 -22.35
CA PRO A 48 8.87 2.49 -20.98
C PRO A 48 8.44 3.54 -19.95
N GLU A 49 8.43 4.81 -20.34
CA GLU A 49 8.03 5.93 -19.48
C GLU A 49 6.53 5.88 -19.17
N VAL A 50 5.68 5.63 -20.16
CA VAL A 50 4.23 5.50 -19.96
C VAL A 50 3.93 4.28 -19.09
N PHE A 51 4.58 3.15 -19.37
CA PHE A 51 4.44 1.95 -18.55
C PHE A 51 4.85 2.19 -17.09
N ALA A 52 6.03 2.77 -16.85
CA ALA A 52 6.50 3.11 -15.51
C ALA A 52 5.58 4.10 -14.80
N LYS A 53 5.00 5.07 -15.54
CA LYS A 53 4.06 6.05 -14.98
C LYS A 53 2.77 5.42 -14.46
N MET A 54 2.33 4.30 -15.03
CA MET A 54 1.16 3.56 -14.58
C MET A 54 1.50 2.53 -13.50
N LEU A 55 2.61 1.81 -13.64
CA LEU A 55 2.99 0.71 -12.75
C LEU A 55 3.37 1.19 -11.34
N ILE A 56 4.17 2.26 -11.26
CA ILE A 56 4.74 2.72 -9.98
C ILE A 56 3.67 3.09 -8.95
N PRO A 57 2.65 3.92 -9.27
CA PRO A 57 1.59 4.25 -8.32
C PRO A 57 0.86 3.01 -7.78
N ASP A 58 0.52 2.06 -8.66
CA ASP A 58 -0.20 0.84 -8.27
C ASP A 58 0.62 -0.03 -7.28
N ILE A 59 1.94 -0.12 -7.46
CA ILE A 59 2.83 -0.84 -6.54
C ILE A 59 2.93 -0.11 -5.19
N VAL A 60 3.05 1.22 -5.20
CA VAL A 60 3.12 2.03 -3.98
C VAL A 60 1.80 1.94 -3.20
N ASP A 61 0.67 2.01 -3.89
CA ASP A 61 -0.66 1.88 -3.30
C ASP A 61 -0.85 0.52 -2.63
N ASP A 62 -0.44 -0.57 -3.30
CA ASP A 62 -0.49 -1.90 -2.69
C ASP A 62 0.42 -2.00 -1.47
N THR A 63 1.61 -1.40 -1.52
CA THR A 63 2.54 -1.38 -0.39
C THR A 63 1.94 -0.66 0.82
N LEU A 64 1.31 0.50 0.60
CA LEU A 64 0.62 1.25 1.65
C LEU A 64 -0.60 0.49 2.17
N PHE A 65 -1.38 -0.13 1.29
CA PHE A 65 -2.50 -0.97 1.68
C PHE A 65 -2.05 -2.10 2.61
N TYR A 66 -1.01 -2.86 2.26
CA TYR A 66 -0.53 -3.96 3.10
C TYR A 66 0.13 -3.50 4.40
N LEU A 67 0.72 -2.30 4.45
CA LEU A 67 1.18 -1.70 5.69
C LEU A 67 -0.01 -1.43 6.64
N LEU A 68 -1.04 -0.78 6.14
CA LEU A 68 -2.23 -0.47 6.92
C LEU A 68 -2.98 -1.74 7.34
N HIS A 69 -3.05 -2.72 6.45
CA HIS A 69 -3.65 -4.02 6.75
C HIS A 69 -2.89 -4.78 7.84
N ALA A 70 -1.55 -4.74 7.83
CA ALA A 70 -0.76 -5.32 8.90
C ALA A 70 -0.96 -4.62 10.25
N ILE A 71 -1.32 -3.32 10.25
CA ILE A 71 -1.72 -2.59 11.46
C ILE A 71 -3.12 -3.03 11.90
N ASP A 72 -4.07 -3.13 10.97
CA ASP A 72 -5.45 -3.57 11.24
C ASP A 72 -5.51 -5.00 11.82
N ASP A 73 -4.63 -5.89 11.36
CA ASP A 73 -4.46 -7.26 11.86
C ASP A 73 -3.69 -7.33 13.20
N GLY A 74 -3.19 -6.20 13.71
CA GLY A 74 -2.43 -6.11 14.95
C GLY A 74 -1.00 -6.68 14.88
N LEU A 75 -0.49 -6.96 13.68
CA LEU A 75 0.87 -7.47 13.45
C LEU A 75 1.91 -6.36 13.62
N LEU A 76 1.60 -5.15 13.15
CA LEU A 76 2.42 -3.96 13.31
C LEU A 76 1.71 -2.95 14.18
N LYS A 77 2.35 -2.49 15.26
CA LYS A 77 1.83 -1.42 16.09
C LYS A 77 2.44 -0.10 15.68
N LEU A 78 1.60 0.86 15.32
CA LEU A 78 2.03 2.20 14.89
C LEU A 78 1.33 3.27 15.71
N SER A 79 2.12 4.10 16.38
CA SER A 79 1.64 5.34 16.99
C SER A 79 2.12 6.54 16.19
N PHE A 80 1.26 7.53 15.97
CA PHE A 80 1.63 8.81 15.36
C PHE A 80 1.35 9.98 16.31
N ILE A 81 2.13 11.05 16.22
CA ILE A 81 1.88 12.28 16.96
C ILE A 81 1.18 13.26 16.01
N ALA A 82 -0.07 13.61 16.34
CA ALA A 82 -0.85 14.58 15.59
C ALA A 82 -0.33 16.01 15.76
N SER A 83 -0.72 16.91 14.86
CA SER A 83 -0.31 18.32 14.88
C SER A 83 -0.73 19.05 16.16
N ASN A 84 -1.75 18.55 16.87
CA ASN A 84 -2.16 19.03 18.18
C ASN A 84 -1.35 18.43 19.36
N GLY A 85 -0.30 17.65 19.07
CA GLY A 85 0.56 17.00 20.07
C GLY A 85 -0.01 15.69 20.64
N LYS A 86 -1.21 15.26 20.26
CA LYS A 86 -1.80 14.00 20.74
C LYS A 86 -1.07 12.81 20.09
N ALA A 87 -0.58 11.88 20.91
CA ALA A 87 -0.18 10.56 20.44
C ALA A 87 -1.43 9.70 20.18
N VAL A 88 -1.52 9.12 18.99
CA VAL A 88 -2.62 8.27 18.53
C VAL A 88 -2.05 6.90 18.21
N ASP A 89 -2.54 5.86 18.87
CA ASP A 89 -2.22 4.47 18.54
C ASP A 89 -3.19 3.96 17.49
N LEU A 90 -2.69 3.81 16.26
CA LEU A 90 -3.50 3.42 15.11
C LEU A 90 -4.04 1.98 15.21
N SER A 91 -3.37 1.12 15.97
CA SER A 91 -3.83 -0.25 16.22
C SER A 91 -5.09 -0.29 17.10
N THR A 92 -5.42 0.81 17.78
CA THR A 92 -6.61 0.92 18.65
C THR A 92 -7.62 1.92 18.10
N GLU A 93 -7.17 3.11 17.70
CA GLU A 93 -8.04 4.16 17.16
C GLU A 93 -8.43 3.92 15.70
N GLY A 94 -7.73 3.04 14.98
CA GLY A 94 -7.98 2.71 13.56
C GLY A 94 -9.14 1.74 13.31
N LEU A 95 -9.70 1.14 14.36
CA LEU A 95 -10.87 0.25 14.30
C LEU A 95 -10.74 -0.95 13.34
N SER A 96 -9.51 -1.37 13.01
CA SER A 96 -9.23 -2.39 11.99
C SER A 96 -9.76 -2.05 10.58
N GLU A 97 -9.89 -0.76 10.28
CA GLU A 97 -10.45 -0.24 9.01
C GLU A 97 -9.49 0.68 8.26
N LEU A 98 -8.23 0.80 8.67
CA LEU A 98 -7.27 1.73 8.05
C LEU A 98 -7.04 1.41 6.58
N ALA A 99 -6.87 0.13 6.25
CA ALA A 99 -6.69 -0.33 4.88
C ALA A 99 -7.94 -0.07 4.03
N GLY A 100 -9.13 -0.26 4.59
CA GLY A 100 -10.41 0.05 3.96
C GLY A 100 -10.58 1.54 3.70
N TRP A 101 -10.28 2.37 4.69
CA TRP A 101 -10.27 3.83 4.55
C TRP A 101 -9.26 4.32 3.51
N TYR A 102 -8.17 3.60 3.29
CA TYR A 102 -7.20 3.95 2.25
C TYR A 102 -7.72 3.74 0.83
N ILE A 103 -8.26 2.55 0.53
CA ILE A 103 -8.62 2.14 -0.84
C ILE A 103 -10.06 2.48 -1.25
N GLY A 104 -10.91 2.90 -0.31
CA GLY A 104 -12.30 3.25 -0.59
C GLY A 104 -12.44 4.33 -1.68
N SER A 105 -13.60 4.36 -2.34
CA SER A 105 -13.89 5.32 -3.43
C SER A 105 -13.75 6.78 -2.99
N ASP A 106 -14.20 7.10 -1.77
CA ASP A 106 -13.96 8.38 -1.09
C ASP A 106 -12.89 8.25 0.00
N GLY A 107 -11.96 7.32 -0.18
CA GLY A 107 -10.91 6.97 0.77
C GLY A 107 -9.77 7.98 0.84
N TRP A 108 -8.80 7.72 1.71
CA TRP A 108 -7.64 8.58 1.93
C TRP A 108 -6.83 8.80 0.66
N ARG A 109 -6.66 7.75 -0.17
CA ARG A 109 -5.99 7.90 -1.45
C ARG A 109 -6.71 8.93 -2.33
N ALA A 110 -8.03 8.79 -2.51
CA ALA A 110 -8.86 9.72 -3.27
C ALA A 110 -8.79 11.17 -2.74
N ARG A 111 -8.74 11.35 -1.42
CA ARG A 111 -8.75 12.68 -0.77
C ARG A 111 -7.40 13.37 -0.73
N TYR A 112 -6.31 12.63 -0.56
CA TYR A 112 -5.01 13.20 -0.16
C TYR A 112 -3.88 12.97 -1.16
N ALA A 113 -3.97 11.98 -2.05
CA ALA A 113 -2.95 11.83 -3.07
C ALA A 113 -2.94 13.08 -3.96
N LYS A 114 -1.76 13.45 -4.49
CA LYS A 114 -1.57 14.58 -5.41
C LYS A 114 -0.83 14.15 -6.68
N GLU A 115 -0.33 12.93 -6.67
CA GLU A 115 0.47 12.34 -7.72
C GLU A 115 -0.36 11.26 -8.42
N ARG A 116 -0.47 11.40 -9.75
CA ARG A 116 -0.97 10.38 -10.69
C ARG A 116 -2.15 9.58 -10.18
N PHE A 117 -3.28 10.26 -9.97
CA PHE A 117 -4.58 9.60 -9.97
C PHE A 117 -4.81 9.00 -11.35
N VAL A 118 -4.98 7.69 -11.42
CA VAL A 118 -5.66 7.11 -12.58
C VAL A 118 -7.12 7.01 -12.18
N GLU A 119 -7.87 8.09 -12.45
CA GLU A 119 -9.33 8.01 -12.53
C GLU A 119 -9.72 7.01 -13.63
N GLU A 120 -10.84 6.31 -13.43
CA GLU A 120 -11.43 5.36 -14.38
C GLU A 120 -11.84 6.01 -15.70
#